data_AF-A0A7C2DY95-F1
#
_entry.id   AF-A0A7C2DY95-F1
#
_cell.length_a   1.000
_cell.length_b   1.000
_cell.length_c   1.000
_cell.angle_alpha   90.00
_cell.angle_beta   90.00
_cell.angle_gamma   90.00
#
_symmetry.space_group_name_H-M   'P 1'
#
loop_
_entity.id
_entity.type
_entity.pdbx_description
1 polymer ?
#
loop_
_entity_poly.entity_id
_entity_poly.type
_entity_poly.pdbx_seq_one_letter_code
_entity_poly.pdbx_strand_id
1 'polypeptide(L)'
;MSRPPPPAARAAARAAALALALASGAAGLAPDPARAQASGSAEELTGLPPGSVVALHMGGDRTFTLYFIADRVGMMQRAPVPARLCAAIGTRPAGAETLRMEEPNPVPGMMRMEVRCR
;
A
#
# COMPACT_ATOMS: atom_id res chain seq x y z
N MET A 1 -48.80 37.28 -1.23
CA MET A 1 -48.11 37.12 -2.53
C MET A 1 -46.62 37.29 -2.27
N SER A 2 -45.84 36.20 -2.29
CA SER A 2 -44.41 36.20 -1.96
C SER A 2 -43.64 35.53 -3.10
N ARG A 3 -42.75 36.28 -3.77
CA ARG A 3 -41.93 35.77 -4.88
C ARG A 3 -40.84 34.82 -4.36
N PRO A 4 -40.60 33.66 -5.01
CA PRO A 4 -39.45 32.83 -4.68
C PRO A 4 -38.14 33.50 -5.14
N PRO A 5 -37.03 33.27 -4.42
CA PRO A 5 -35.73 33.89 -4.72
C PRO A 5 -35.07 33.29 -5.98
N PRO A 6 -34.20 34.06 -6.66
CA PRO A 6 -33.60 33.68 -7.94
C PRO A 6 -32.52 32.59 -7.81
N PRO A 7 -32.28 31.83 -8.90
CA PRO A 7 -31.41 30.64 -8.93
C PRO A 7 -29.91 30.90 -8.65
N ALA A 8 -29.46 32.16 -8.67
CA ALA A 8 -28.05 32.53 -8.47
C ALA A 8 -27.55 32.33 -7.02
N ALA A 9 -28.45 32.33 -6.02
CA ALA A 9 -28.05 32.17 -4.61
C ALA A 9 -27.66 30.72 -4.24
N ARG A 10 -28.05 29.72 -5.04
CA ARG A 10 -27.74 28.30 -4.78
C ARG A 10 -26.33 27.88 -5.25
N ALA A 11 -25.73 28.63 -6.19
CA ALA A 11 -24.40 28.31 -6.71
C ALA A 11 -23.28 28.73 -5.74
N ALA A 12 -23.42 29.85 -5.05
CA ALA A 12 -22.40 30.38 -4.14
C ALA A 12 -22.23 29.53 -2.86
N ALA A 13 -23.29 28.89 -2.37
CA ALA A 13 -23.23 28.03 -1.19
C ALA A 13 -22.50 26.70 -1.45
N ARG A 14 -22.50 26.21 -2.70
CA ARG A 14 -21.75 25.00 -3.09
C ARG A 14 -20.25 25.26 -3.28
N ALA A 15 -19.86 26.47 -3.68
CA ALA A 15 -18.46 26.83 -3.83
C ALA A 15 -17.73 26.96 -2.47
N ALA A 16 -18.41 27.48 -1.45
CA ALA A 16 -17.83 27.64 -0.11
C ALA A 16 -17.63 26.29 0.62
N ALA A 17 -18.45 25.27 0.32
CA ALA A 17 -18.30 23.94 0.91
C ALA A 17 -17.12 23.14 0.34
N LEU A 18 -16.67 23.44 -0.90
CA LEU A 18 -15.52 22.75 -1.49
C LEU A 18 -14.19 23.28 -0.94
N ALA A 19 -14.11 24.55 -0.53
CA ALA A 19 -12.87 25.15 -0.04
C ALA A 19 -12.52 24.73 1.40
N LEU A 20 -13.52 24.37 2.21
CA LEU A 20 -13.29 23.92 3.59
C LEU A 20 -12.77 22.47 3.69
N ALA A 21 -12.93 21.67 2.64
CA ALA A 21 -12.43 20.29 2.59
C ALA A 21 -10.92 20.19 2.30
N LEU A 22 -10.28 21.29 1.84
CA LEU A 22 -8.84 21.31 1.53
C LEU A 22 -7.96 21.70 2.73
N ALA A 23 -8.53 22.08 3.87
CA ALA A 23 -7.78 22.60 5.01
C ALA A 23 -7.70 21.65 6.22
N SER A 24 -8.12 20.38 6.11
CA SER A 24 -8.13 19.44 7.25
C SER A 24 -7.71 18.01 6.88
N GLY A 25 -6.66 17.87 6.08
CA GLY A 25 -6.10 16.59 5.64
C GLY A 25 -4.69 16.31 6.16
N ALA A 26 -4.39 16.63 7.41
CA ALA A 26 -3.16 16.20 8.07
C ALA A 26 -3.54 15.37 9.31
N ALA A 27 -3.97 14.13 9.08
CA ALA A 27 -3.98 13.07 10.09
C ALA A 27 -4.09 11.71 9.41
N GLY A 28 -2.98 10.96 9.42
CA GLY A 28 -2.97 9.51 9.25
C GLY A 28 -2.98 9.00 7.82
N LEU A 29 -1.84 8.45 7.38
CA LEU A 29 -1.76 7.54 6.25
C LEU A 29 -2.74 6.36 6.45
N ALA A 30 -3.95 6.47 5.92
CA ALA A 30 -4.73 5.29 5.60
C ALA A 30 -4.13 4.70 4.32
N PRO A 31 -3.63 3.44 4.30
CA PRO A 31 -3.20 2.83 3.05
C PRO A 31 -4.41 2.77 2.13
N ASP A 32 -4.27 3.42 0.98
CA ASP A 32 -5.28 3.45 -0.07
C ASP A 32 -5.54 2.00 -0.55
N PRO A 33 -6.73 1.43 -0.28
CA PRO A 33 -7.06 0.06 -0.66
C PRO A 33 -7.22 -0.10 -2.17
N ALA A 34 -7.30 0.98 -2.96
CA ALA A 34 -7.32 0.89 -4.41
C ALA A 34 -5.93 0.54 -4.99
N ARG A 35 -4.88 0.55 -4.16
CA ARG A 35 -3.54 0.04 -4.52
C ARG A 35 -3.32 -1.43 -4.21
N ALA A 36 -4.33 -2.14 -3.71
CA ALA A 36 -4.37 -3.61 -3.56
C ALA A 36 -4.59 -4.34 -4.91
N GLN A 37 -4.18 -3.73 -6.03
CA GLN A 37 -4.23 -4.36 -7.36
C GLN A 37 -2.86 -4.94 -7.71
N ALA A 38 -2.62 -6.21 -7.35
CA ALA A 38 -1.76 -7.14 -8.10
C ALA A 38 -1.61 -8.50 -7.39
N SER A 39 -2.71 -9.09 -6.89
CA SER A 39 -2.69 -10.43 -6.26
C SER A 39 -2.36 -11.57 -7.26
N GLY A 40 -2.18 -11.24 -8.55
CA GLY A 40 -1.77 -12.15 -9.61
C GLY A 40 -0.35 -11.91 -10.13
N SER A 41 0.39 -10.93 -9.60
CA SER A 41 1.76 -10.62 -10.08
C SER A 41 2.76 -10.57 -8.93
N ALA A 42 2.35 -10.14 -7.74
CA ALA A 42 3.23 -10.07 -6.58
C ALA A 42 3.53 -11.45 -5.98
N GLU A 43 2.54 -12.32 -5.85
CA GLU A 43 2.70 -13.70 -5.40
C GLU A 43 3.54 -14.53 -6.37
N GLU A 44 3.40 -14.31 -7.68
CA GLU A 44 4.22 -14.98 -8.69
C GLU A 44 5.69 -14.57 -8.58
N LEU A 45 5.94 -13.25 -8.47
CA LEU A 45 7.28 -12.69 -8.28
C LEU A 45 7.93 -13.14 -6.97
N THR A 46 7.16 -13.25 -5.90
CA THR A 46 7.68 -13.60 -4.56
C THR A 46 7.71 -15.11 -4.30
N GLY A 47 6.89 -15.90 -5.01
CA GLY A 47 6.67 -17.31 -4.72
C GLY A 47 5.82 -17.57 -3.48
N LEU A 48 5.09 -16.57 -2.99
CA LEU A 48 4.26 -16.67 -1.80
C LEU A 48 2.86 -17.25 -2.13
N PRO A 49 2.17 -17.84 -1.15
CA PRO A 49 0.82 -18.38 -1.35
C PRO A 49 -0.17 -17.32 -1.85
N PRO A 50 -1.14 -17.69 -2.71
CA PRO A 50 -2.20 -16.78 -3.16
C PRO A 50 -2.93 -16.11 -2.00
N GLY A 51 -3.10 -14.78 -2.06
CA GLY A 51 -3.81 -14.03 -1.02
C GLY A 51 -3.04 -13.91 0.29
N SER A 52 -1.72 -14.12 0.26
CA SER A 52 -0.82 -13.83 1.37
C SER A 52 -0.10 -12.50 1.22
N VAL A 53 0.01 -11.98 -0.01
CA VAL A 53 0.63 -10.69 -0.30
C VAL A 53 -0.44 -9.61 -0.31
N VAL A 54 -0.22 -8.56 0.47
CA VAL A 54 -1.09 -7.38 0.55
C VAL A 54 -0.65 -6.35 -0.48
N ALA A 55 0.66 -6.12 -0.58
CA ALA A 55 1.23 -5.18 -1.53
C ALA A 55 2.71 -5.50 -1.80
N LEU A 56 3.17 -5.16 -3.01
CA LEU A 56 4.57 -5.19 -3.40
C LEU A 56 4.90 -3.87 -4.10
N HIS A 57 5.95 -3.20 -3.65
CA HIS A 57 6.44 -1.96 -4.23
C HIS A 57 7.93 -2.08 -4.54
N MET A 58 8.36 -1.49 -5.65
CA MET A 58 9.77 -1.25 -5.94
C MET A 58 10.04 0.24 -5.71
N GLY A 59 10.86 0.55 -4.73
CA GLY A 59 11.32 1.90 -4.43
C GLY A 59 12.54 2.29 -5.28
N GLY A 60 13.06 3.49 -5.01
CA GLY A 60 14.38 3.90 -5.49
C GLY A 60 15.48 2.94 -5.00
N ASP A 61 16.64 2.99 -5.65
CA ASP A 61 17.83 2.22 -5.25
C ASP A 61 17.64 0.70 -5.23
N ARG A 62 16.81 0.16 -6.14
CA ARG A 62 16.56 -1.29 -6.29
C ARG A 62 16.12 -1.97 -4.99
N THR A 63 15.33 -1.24 -4.18
CA THR A 63 14.75 -1.76 -2.95
C THR A 63 13.30 -2.19 -3.18
N PHE A 64 12.95 -3.42 -2.83
CA PHE A 64 11.57 -3.87 -2.80
C PHE A 64 11.00 -3.76 -1.39
N THR A 65 9.75 -3.30 -1.28
CA THR A 65 8.97 -3.33 -0.05
C THR A 65 7.78 -4.26 -0.26
N LEU A 66 7.77 -5.37 0.45
CA LEU A 66 6.72 -6.38 0.42
C LEU A 66 5.92 -6.34 1.72
N TYR A 67 4.59 -6.32 1.60
CA TYR A 67 3.66 -6.45 2.72
C TYR A 67 2.93 -7.78 2.60
N PHE A 68 2.94 -8.60 3.65
CA PHE A 68 2.33 -9.93 3.64
C PHE A 68 1.76 -10.31 5.00
N ILE A 69 0.81 -11.24 5.02
CA ILE A 69 0.14 -11.70 6.26
C ILE A 69 0.95 -12.86 6.85
N ALA A 70 1.55 -12.66 8.03
CA ALA A 70 2.47 -13.63 8.64
C ALA A 70 1.81 -15.00 8.90
N ASP A 71 0.55 -15.01 9.32
CA ASP A 71 -0.19 -16.24 9.62
C ASP A 71 -0.41 -17.13 8.39
N ARG A 72 -0.28 -16.56 7.19
CA ARG A 72 -0.40 -17.28 5.92
C ARG A 72 0.94 -17.67 5.30
N VAL A 73 2.05 -17.19 5.86
CA VAL A 73 3.39 -17.37 5.28
C VAL A 73 4.39 -17.92 6.29
N GLY A 74 4.75 -19.19 6.12
CA GLY A 74 5.78 -19.85 6.93
C GLY A 74 7.19 -19.28 6.73
N MET A 75 8.10 -19.52 7.68
CA MET A 75 9.51 -19.10 7.55
C MET A 75 10.18 -19.66 6.29
N MET A 76 9.92 -20.94 5.96
CA MET A 76 10.47 -21.60 4.76
C MET A 76 9.99 -20.97 3.44
N GLN A 77 8.78 -20.39 3.44
CA GLN A 77 8.23 -19.72 2.25
C GLN A 77 8.78 -18.31 2.07
N ARG A 78 9.20 -17.64 3.16
CA ARG A 78 9.80 -16.29 3.15
C ARG A 78 11.26 -16.28 2.72
N ALA A 79 12.01 -17.29 3.11
CA ALA A 79 13.45 -17.39 2.84
C ALA A 79 13.84 -17.15 1.35
N PRO A 80 13.13 -17.69 0.34
CA PRO A 80 13.50 -17.48 -1.06
C PRO A 80 13.07 -16.12 -1.64
N VAL A 81 12.18 -15.37 -0.97
CA VAL A 81 11.58 -14.13 -1.49
C VAL A 81 12.64 -13.10 -1.92
N PRO A 82 13.69 -12.78 -1.12
CA PRO A 82 14.67 -11.79 -1.50
C PRO A 82 15.42 -12.13 -2.79
N ALA A 83 15.81 -13.40 -2.93
CA ALA A 83 16.53 -13.88 -4.10
C ALA A 83 15.65 -13.79 -5.36
N ARG A 84 14.37 -14.15 -5.25
CA ARG A 84 13.41 -14.06 -6.37
C ARG A 84 13.18 -12.62 -6.83
N LEU A 85 12.93 -11.71 -5.89
CA LEU A 85 12.70 -10.30 -6.20
C LEU A 85 13.92 -9.65 -6.88
N CYS A 86 15.14 -9.90 -6.38
CA CYS A 86 16.34 -9.37 -7.03
C CYS A 86 16.63 -10.03 -8.39
N ALA A 87 16.34 -11.33 -8.54
CA ALA A 87 16.48 -12.03 -9.82
C ALA A 87 15.53 -11.48 -10.89
N ALA A 88 14.32 -11.05 -10.50
CA ALA A 88 13.35 -10.43 -11.42
C ALA A 88 13.87 -9.15 -12.10
N ILE A 89 14.88 -8.49 -11.51
CA ILE A 89 15.55 -7.31 -12.08
C ILE A 89 17.02 -7.57 -12.46
N GLY A 90 17.44 -8.84 -12.52
CA GLY A 90 18.80 -9.22 -12.94
C GLY A 90 19.91 -8.90 -11.93
N THR A 91 19.61 -8.86 -10.63
CA THR A 91 20.55 -8.48 -9.56
C THR A 91 20.63 -9.53 -8.45
N ARG A 92 21.48 -9.30 -7.44
CA ARG A 92 21.62 -10.20 -6.29
C ARG A 92 21.10 -9.54 -5.00
N PRO A 93 20.64 -10.32 -4.01
CA PRO A 93 20.26 -9.77 -2.72
C PRO A 93 21.49 -9.20 -2.00
N ALA A 94 21.40 -7.94 -1.59
CA ALA A 94 22.34 -7.28 -0.70
C ALA A 94 21.96 -7.48 0.77
N GLY A 95 20.65 -7.57 1.05
CA GLY A 95 20.11 -7.83 2.38
C GLY A 95 18.58 -7.83 2.34
N ALA A 96 17.97 -8.43 3.36
CA ALA A 96 16.55 -8.37 3.58
C ALA A 96 16.24 -8.22 5.06
N GLU A 97 15.31 -7.33 5.39
CA GLU A 97 14.87 -7.08 6.76
C GLU A 97 13.36 -7.31 6.82
N THR A 98 12.91 -8.08 7.81
CA THR A 98 11.49 -8.34 8.02
C THR A 98 11.05 -7.74 9.35
N LEU A 99 10.15 -6.77 9.28
CA LEU A 99 9.64 -6.01 10.40
C LEU A 99 8.16 -6.36 10.64
N ARG A 100 7.78 -6.44 11.92
CA ARG A 100 6.36 -6.43 12.28
C ARG A 100 5.84 -5.01 12.13
N MET A 101 4.68 -4.86 11.50
CA MET A 101 3.99 -3.59 11.45
C MET A 101 3.31 -3.36 12.80
N GLU A 102 3.76 -2.35 13.55
CA GLU A 102 3.11 -1.94 14.80
C GLU A 102 1.81 -1.15 14.52
N GLU A 103 0.88 -1.17 15.46
CA GLU A 103 -0.43 -0.53 15.33
C GLU A 103 -0.33 1.01 15.23
N PRO A 104 -1.22 1.69 14.48
CA PRO A 104 -2.44 1.16 13.85
C PRO A 104 -2.15 0.51 12.49
N ASN A 105 -2.33 -0.81 12.42
CA ASN A 105 -2.15 -1.59 11.22
C ASN A 105 -3.53 -2.09 10.75
N PRO A 106 -3.99 -1.74 9.54
CA PRO A 106 -5.33 -2.11 9.08
C PRO A 106 -5.50 -3.61 8.82
N VAL A 107 -4.40 -4.38 8.76
CA VAL A 107 -4.44 -5.82 8.55
C VAL A 107 -3.73 -6.53 9.72
N PRO A 108 -4.50 -7.19 10.61
CA PRO A 108 -3.92 -7.97 11.71
C PRO A 108 -2.90 -9.00 11.19
N GLY A 109 -1.74 -9.08 11.86
CA GLY A 109 -0.68 -10.02 11.49
C GLY A 109 0.12 -9.67 10.23
N MET A 110 -0.08 -8.47 9.64
CA MET A 110 0.74 -8.03 8.51
C MET A 110 2.18 -7.71 8.92
N MET A 111 3.12 -8.16 8.11
CA MET A 111 4.54 -7.88 8.22
C MET A 111 5.02 -7.15 6.96
N ARG A 112 6.11 -6.39 7.13
CA ARG A 112 6.82 -5.73 6.05
C ARG A 112 8.17 -6.40 5.85
N MET A 113 8.52 -6.78 4.63
CA MET A 113 9.88 -7.19 4.26
C MET A 113 10.47 -6.16 3.29
N GLU A 114 11.61 -5.60 3.65
CA GLU A 114 12.42 -4.76 2.77
C GLU A 114 13.55 -5.59 2.19
N VAL A 115 13.69 -5.61 0.87
CA VAL A 115 14.74 -6.35 0.16
C VAL A 115 15.57 -5.35 -0.62
N ARG A 116 16.87 -5.28 -0.33
CA ARG A 116 17.81 -4.45 -1.08
C ARG A 116 18.55 -5.32 -2.09
N CYS A 117 18.62 -4.87 -3.34
CA CYS A 117 19.33 -5.57 -4.39
C CYS A 117 20.57 -4.79 -4.86
N ARG A 118 21.62 -5.50 -5.29
CA ARG A 118 22.86 -4.92 -5.83
C ARG A 118 23.30 -5.63 -7.10
#